data_AF-B5Y3M5-F1
#
_entry.id   AF-B5Y3M5-F1
#
_cell.length_a   1.000
_cell.length_b   1.000
_cell.length_c   1.000
_cell.angle_alpha   90.00
_cell.angle_beta   90.00
_cell.angle_gamma   90.00
#
_symmetry.space_group_name_H-M   'P 1'
#
loop_
_entity.id
_entity.type
_entity.pdbx_description
1 polymer ?
#
loop_
_entity_poly.entity_id
_entity_poly.type
_entity_poly.pdbx_seq_one_letter_code
_entity_poly.pdbx_strand_id
1 'polypeptide(L)'
;MMKACVLSSVPLILALSFSVGATVQAFFVTPILQQSRLILKNSEKVEVCGFKDCKRAGGGKRLENLINAIVEEKGLSDAISVEGCDCQGECGYGPNVVVDGKLINNVRGREAVLQALGLDDDAEDPDLDDFGEDLDTGGVVLDDLNWRVEKLRLEEQNTQRFLKSKPRFLPYDDCRRWVQAWGQRWETAKDWENWIAMGEKRNSYIPSRPDEYYGTLGQWKGWEHFLGSRKSKDGKNETNNDK
;
A
#
# COMPACT_ATOMS: atom_id res chain seq x y z
N MET A 1 -20.38 18.58 -45.49
CA MET A 1 -21.82 18.87 -45.34
C MET A 1 -21.98 19.85 -44.18
N MET A 2 -22.05 21.14 -44.49
CA MET A 2 -22.21 22.23 -43.53
C MET A 2 -23.69 22.60 -43.46
N LYS A 3 -24.25 22.71 -42.25
CA LYS A 3 -25.55 23.36 -42.02
C LYS A 3 -25.34 24.45 -40.98
N ALA A 4 -25.46 25.69 -41.45
CA ALA A 4 -25.69 26.88 -40.66
C ALA A 4 -27.16 27.31 -40.80
N CYS A 5 -27.53 28.38 -40.07
CA CYS A 5 -28.79 29.13 -40.10
C CYS A 5 -29.93 28.49 -39.26
N VAL A 6 -30.71 29.20 -38.41
CA VAL A 6 -31.14 30.61 -38.41
C VAL A 6 -31.54 31.05 -36.97
N LEU A 7 -31.25 32.30 -36.62
CA LEU A 7 -31.76 33.06 -35.46
C LEU A 7 -33.21 33.52 -35.68
N SER A 8 -34.09 33.44 -34.67
CA SER A 8 -35.37 34.15 -34.69
C SER A 8 -35.69 34.81 -33.35
N SER A 9 -36.07 36.08 -33.48
CA SER A 9 -36.42 37.11 -32.50
C SER A 9 -37.82 36.92 -31.89
N VAL A 10 -37.91 37.16 -30.56
CA VAL A 10 -38.93 37.82 -29.66
C VAL A 10 -40.43 37.85 -30.09
N PRO A 11 -41.42 37.73 -29.16
CA PRO A 11 -41.88 38.91 -28.40
C PRO A 11 -42.24 38.71 -26.91
N LEU A 12 -42.15 39.85 -26.21
CA LEU A 12 -42.58 40.23 -24.87
C LEU A 12 -44.12 40.17 -24.71
N ILE A 13 -44.66 39.52 -23.67
CA ILE A 13 -46.06 39.69 -23.25
C ILE A 13 -46.20 39.81 -21.72
N LEU A 14 -46.72 40.98 -21.36
CA LEU A 14 -47.52 41.45 -20.24
C LEU A 14 -47.82 40.56 -19.01
N ALA A 15 -47.77 41.27 -17.89
CA ALA A 15 -48.23 40.93 -16.54
C ALA A 15 -49.71 40.53 -16.45
N LEU A 16 -49.99 39.58 -15.54
CA LEU A 16 -51.26 39.50 -14.84
C LEU A 16 -51.00 39.35 -13.34
N SER A 17 -51.46 40.36 -12.61
CA SER A 17 -51.59 40.42 -11.16
C SER A 17 -52.78 39.57 -10.70
N PHE A 18 -52.53 38.65 -9.77
CA PHE A 18 -53.58 38.08 -8.93
C PHE A 18 -53.26 38.36 -7.46
N SER A 19 -54.10 39.21 -6.86
CA SER A 19 -54.22 39.38 -5.43
C SER A 19 -55.26 38.41 -4.90
N VAL A 20 -54.86 37.47 -4.04
CA VAL A 20 -55.79 36.86 -3.09
C VAL A 20 -55.06 36.72 -1.76
N GLY A 21 -55.54 37.45 -0.77
CA GLY A 21 -55.05 37.38 0.59
C GLY A 21 -55.49 36.08 1.28
N ALA A 22 -54.60 35.56 2.10
CA ALA A 22 -54.95 34.78 3.28
C ALA A 22 -53.93 35.11 4.36
N THR A 23 -54.39 35.88 5.33
CA THR A 23 -53.73 36.15 6.61
C THR A 23 -53.48 34.84 7.34
N VAL A 24 -52.22 34.45 7.48
CA VAL A 24 -51.80 33.48 8.50
C VAL A 24 -51.05 34.26 9.57
N GLN A 25 -51.67 34.35 10.74
CA GLN A 25 -51.09 34.91 11.93
C GLN A 25 -50.01 33.98 12.50
N ALA A 26 -48.94 34.60 13.00
CA ALA A 26 -48.02 34.11 14.03
C ALA A 26 -47.13 32.91 13.61
N PHE A 27 -45.85 32.84 13.96
CA PHE A 27 -45.09 33.42 15.06
C PHE A 27 -43.70 33.80 14.55
N PHE A 28 -43.26 35.03 14.82
CA PHE A 28 -41.84 35.34 14.82
C PHE A 28 -41.24 34.64 16.04
N VAL A 29 -40.72 33.44 15.85
CA VAL A 29 -39.75 32.90 16.80
C VAL A 29 -38.47 33.68 16.57
N THR A 30 -38.32 34.76 17.31
CA THR A 30 -37.01 35.34 17.59
C THR A 30 -36.11 34.20 18.06
N PRO A 31 -34.94 33.94 17.46
CA PRO A 31 -33.90 33.25 18.19
C PRO A 31 -33.50 34.18 19.32
N ILE A 32 -34.14 33.90 20.46
CA ILE A 32 -33.76 34.35 21.79
C ILE A 32 -32.26 34.20 21.90
N LEU A 33 -31.62 35.31 22.24
CA LEU A 33 -30.27 35.39 22.76
C LEU A 33 -29.98 34.19 23.64
N GLN A 34 -29.25 33.20 23.11
CA GLN A 34 -28.59 32.21 23.92
C GLN A 34 -27.33 32.86 24.50
N GLN A 35 -27.55 33.81 25.41
CA GLN A 35 -26.60 34.11 26.46
C GLN A 35 -26.58 32.91 27.39
N SER A 36 -25.69 31.97 27.10
CA SER A 36 -25.35 30.94 28.05
C SER A 36 -23.84 30.81 28.12
N ARG A 37 -23.34 31.18 29.30
CA ARG A 37 -22.05 30.79 29.88
C ARG A 37 -20.80 31.45 29.27
N LEU A 38 -20.54 32.67 29.73
CA LEU A 38 -19.16 33.11 29.97
C LEU A 38 -18.59 32.27 31.12
N ILE A 39 -18.29 31.00 30.85
CA ILE A 39 -17.30 30.25 31.62
C ILE A 39 -15.97 30.76 31.09
N LEU A 40 -15.12 31.25 31.99
CA LEU A 40 -13.73 31.65 31.70
C LEU A 40 -13.09 30.60 30.79
N LYS A 41 -12.97 30.93 29.49
CA LYS A 41 -12.35 30.07 28.50
C LYS A 41 -10.88 29.96 28.88
N ASN A 42 -10.51 28.89 29.55
CA ASN A 42 -9.14 28.42 29.48
C ASN A 42 -8.93 28.07 28.01
N SER A 43 -8.12 28.85 27.30
CA SER A 43 -7.84 28.57 25.90
C SER A 43 -7.10 27.23 25.85
N GLU A 44 -7.72 26.21 25.27
CA GLU A 44 -7.05 24.92 25.07
C GLU A 44 -5.95 25.13 24.04
N LYS A 45 -4.75 24.64 24.38
CA LYS A 45 -3.57 24.80 23.53
C LYS A 45 -3.29 23.49 22.83
N VAL A 46 -3.32 23.53 21.50
CA VAL A 46 -3.07 22.41 20.62
C VAL A 46 -1.74 22.62 19.92
N GLU A 47 -0.75 21.79 20.23
CA GLU A 47 0.57 21.86 19.61
C GLU A 47 0.78 20.73 18.61
N VAL A 48 1.07 21.07 17.35
CA VAL A 48 1.26 20.11 16.26
C VAL A 48 2.75 19.93 15.99
N CYS A 49 3.25 18.69 16.08
CA CYS A 49 4.66 18.40 15.84
C CYS A 49 5.06 18.69 14.38
N GLY A 50 5.97 19.65 14.20
CA GLY A 50 6.50 20.09 12.91
C GLY A 50 7.78 19.38 12.46
N PHE A 51 8.24 18.37 13.17
CA PHE A 51 9.50 17.67 12.83
C PHE A 51 9.39 16.87 11.53
N LYS A 52 10.54 16.62 10.87
CA LYS A 52 10.61 15.99 9.54
C LYS A 52 9.86 14.64 9.47
N ASP A 53 9.91 13.85 10.54
CA ASP A 53 9.30 12.52 10.58
C ASP A 53 7.77 12.61 10.70
N CYS A 54 7.26 13.50 11.55
CA CYS A 54 5.83 13.79 11.64
C CYS A 54 5.29 14.38 10.33
N LYS A 55 6.02 15.30 9.67
CA LYS A 55 5.67 15.82 8.34
C LYS A 55 5.54 14.72 7.29
N ARG A 56 6.49 13.79 7.25
CA ARG A 56 6.46 12.64 6.32
C ARG A 56 5.28 11.71 6.58
N ALA A 57 4.87 11.58 7.84
CA ALA A 57 3.70 10.77 8.23
C ALA A 57 2.34 11.48 8.04
N GLY A 58 2.32 12.71 7.51
CA GLY A 58 1.09 13.47 7.27
C GLY A 58 0.81 14.59 8.29
N GLY A 59 1.72 14.84 9.23
CA GLY A 59 1.68 15.91 10.23
C GLY A 59 2.18 17.28 9.73
N GLY A 60 2.63 18.12 10.67
CA GLY A 60 3.08 19.49 10.39
C GLY A 60 1.96 20.38 9.82
N LYS A 61 2.29 21.25 8.87
CA LYS A 61 1.34 22.21 8.26
C LYS A 61 0.07 21.57 7.71
N ARG A 62 0.15 20.32 7.21
CA ARG A 62 -1.03 19.62 6.68
C ARG A 62 -2.05 19.33 7.79
N LEU A 63 -1.56 18.85 8.93
CA LEU A 63 -2.39 18.53 10.08
C LEU A 63 -2.87 19.80 10.79
N GLU A 64 -2.00 20.80 10.91
CA GLU A 64 -2.35 22.14 11.42
C GLU A 64 -3.51 22.78 10.64
N ASN A 65 -3.44 22.79 9.31
CA ASN A 65 -4.52 23.30 8.46
C ASN A 65 -5.83 22.50 8.62
N LEU A 66 -5.73 21.18 8.82
CA LEU A 66 -6.90 20.32 9.03
C LEU A 66 -7.58 20.64 10.37
N ILE A 67 -6.79 20.80 11.43
CA ILE A 67 -7.29 21.17 12.76
C ILE A 67 -7.96 22.55 12.69
N ASN A 68 -7.30 23.55 12.07
CA ASN A 68 -7.87 24.88 11.90
C ASN A 68 -9.22 24.87 11.16
N ALA A 69 -9.33 24.07 10.08
CA ALA A 69 -10.59 23.93 9.35
C ALA A 69 -11.72 23.33 10.22
N ILE A 70 -11.41 22.34 11.06
CA ILE A 70 -12.38 21.71 11.96
C ILE A 70 -12.79 22.67 13.09
N VAL A 71 -11.84 23.41 13.65
CA VAL A 71 -12.08 24.40 14.69
C VAL A 71 -12.95 25.55 14.16
N GLU A 72 -12.73 26.00 12.93
CA GLU A 72 -13.56 27.00 12.25
C GLU A 72 -14.98 26.46 11.98
N GLU A 73 -15.10 25.23 11.47
CA GLU A 73 -16.38 24.56 11.20
C GLU A 73 -17.25 24.41 12.46
N LYS A 74 -16.63 24.07 13.60
CA LYS A 74 -17.31 23.93 14.91
C LYS A 74 -17.51 25.27 15.64
N GLY A 75 -17.00 26.39 15.11
CA GLY A 75 -17.11 27.70 15.75
C GLY A 75 -16.32 27.84 17.05
N LEU A 76 -15.21 27.09 17.19
CA LEU A 76 -14.36 27.04 18.40
C LEU A 76 -13.08 27.87 18.27
N SER A 77 -12.99 28.76 17.27
CA SER A 77 -11.81 29.61 17.01
C SER A 77 -11.39 30.48 18.21
N ASP A 78 -12.34 30.82 19.08
CA ASP A 78 -12.09 31.65 20.26
C ASP A 78 -11.68 30.83 21.51
N ALA A 79 -11.75 29.50 21.43
CA ALA A 79 -11.49 28.58 22.54
C ALA A 79 -10.23 27.74 22.35
N ILE A 80 -9.92 27.37 21.10
CA ILE A 80 -8.79 26.49 20.77
C ILE A 80 -7.73 27.29 20.01
N SER A 81 -6.50 27.28 20.51
CA SER A 81 -5.34 27.85 19.85
C SER A 81 -4.44 26.74 19.29
N VAL A 82 -4.14 26.80 17.99
CA VAL A 82 -3.32 25.78 17.30
C VAL A 82 -1.95 26.38 16.96
N GLU A 83 -0.89 25.74 17.43
CA GLU A 83 0.49 26.17 17.18
C GLU A 83 1.34 25.00 16.67
N GLY A 84 2.33 25.29 15.81
CA GLY A 84 3.35 24.33 15.43
C GLY A 84 4.49 24.30 16.45
N CYS A 85 4.88 23.11 16.91
CA CYS A 85 6.00 22.92 17.84
C CYS A 85 7.14 22.09 17.21
N ASP A 86 8.28 22.11 17.90
CA ASP A 86 9.43 21.26 17.57
C ASP A 86 9.18 19.78 17.92
N CYS A 87 10.21 18.95 17.76
CA CYS A 87 10.11 17.50 17.96
C CYS A 87 9.67 17.13 19.39
N GLN A 88 8.61 16.32 19.48
CA GLN A 88 8.02 15.82 20.74
C GLN A 88 8.61 14.47 21.20
N GLY A 89 9.76 14.05 20.67
CA GLY A 89 10.46 12.81 21.07
C GLY A 89 9.86 11.51 20.54
N GLU A 90 8.56 11.45 20.26
CA GLU A 90 7.86 10.23 19.84
C GLU A 90 7.76 10.05 18.31
N CYS A 91 8.86 10.27 17.59
CA CYS A 91 8.87 10.21 16.11
C CYS A 91 8.43 8.85 15.54
N GLY A 92 8.59 7.76 16.30
CA GLY A 92 8.18 6.41 15.89
C GLY A 92 6.66 6.25 15.72
N TYR A 93 5.88 7.11 16.36
CA TYR A 93 4.41 7.02 16.42
C TYR A 93 3.70 8.21 15.76
N GLY A 94 4.43 9.02 14.98
CA GLY A 94 3.89 10.23 14.34
C GLY A 94 2.76 9.98 13.32
N PRO A 95 1.90 10.97 13.06
CA PRO A 95 1.94 12.36 13.55
C PRO A 95 1.52 12.53 15.02
N ASN A 96 2.21 13.40 15.74
CA ASN A 96 1.95 13.68 17.16
C ASN A 96 1.36 15.08 17.35
N VAL A 97 0.40 15.17 18.27
CA VAL A 97 -0.26 16.41 18.70
C VAL A 97 -0.28 16.42 20.23
N VAL A 98 -0.10 17.60 20.84
CA VAL A 98 -0.28 17.79 22.28
C VAL A 98 -1.52 18.63 22.49
N VAL A 99 -2.49 18.13 23.25
CA VAL A 99 -3.70 18.85 23.64
C VAL A 99 -3.67 18.98 25.16
N ASP A 100 -3.63 20.20 25.68
CA ASP A 100 -3.56 20.50 27.12
C ASP A 100 -2.46 19.73 27.88
N GLY A 101 -1.29 19.62 27.24
CA GLY A 101 -0.13 18.91 27.81
C GLY A 101 -0.19 17.38 27.68
N LYS A 102 -1.27 16.82 27.14
CA LYS A 102 -1.38 15.38 26.83
C LYS A 102 -0.89 15.11 25.42
N LEU A 103 0.16 14.30 25.31
CA LEU A 103 0.68 13.83 24.03
C LEU A 103 -0.23 12.74 23.44
N ILE A 104 -0.69 12.96 22.22
CA ILE A 104 -1.52 12.05 21.43
C ILE A 104 -0.77 11.70 20.15
N ASN A 105 -0.68 10.42 19.86
CA ASN A 105 0.08 9.88 18.74
C ASN A 105 -0.84 9.39 17.61
N ASN A 106 -0.26 9.20 16.42
CA ASN A 106 -0.93 8.69 15.23
C ASN A 106 -2.20 9.46 14.82
N VAL A 107 -2.23 10.77 15.04
CA VAL A 107 -3.39 11.63 14.71
C VAL A 107 -3.44 11.83 13.20
N ARG A 108 -4.37 11.14 12.53
CA ARG A 108 -4.52 11.14 11.06
C ARG A 108 -5.99 11.25 10.66
N GLY A 109 -6.28 12.18 9.76
CA GLY A 109 -7.64 12.36 9.25
C GLY A 109 -8.53 13.15 10.22
N ARG A 110 -9.79 13.36 9.80
CA ARG A 110 -10.75 14.22 10.51
C ARG A 110 -11.20 13.61 11.84
N GLU A 111 -11.55 12.33 11.85
CA GLU A 111 -12.05 11.60 13.03
C GLU A 111 -11.00 11.58 14.16
N ALA A 112 -9.75 11.22 13.85
CA ALA A 112 -8.68 11.22 14.85
C ALA A 112 -8.40 12.61 15.44
N VAL A 113 -8.67 13.68 14.69
CA VAL A 113 -8.56 15.06 15.19
C VAL A 113 -9.71 15.39 16.13
N LEU A 114 -10.95 15.02 15.78
CA LEU A 114 -12.11 15.21 16.66
C LEU A 114 -11.92 14.47 17.98
N GLN A 115 -11.45 13.23 17.93
CA GLN A 115 -11.11 12.43 19.09
C GLN A 115 -9.98 13.04 19.92
N ALA A 116 -8.94 13.55 19.26
CA ALA A 116 -7.82 14.19 19.94
C ALA A 116 -8.25 15.48 20.67
N LEU A 117 -9.22 16.20 20.12
CA LEU A 117 -9.80 17.41 20.71
C LEU A 117 -10.94 17.12 21.71
N GLY A 118 -11.34 15.86 21.89
CA GLY A 118 -12.48 15.51 22.74
C GLY A 118 -13.81 16.06 22.23
N LEU A 119 -13.92 16.30 20.93
CA LEU A 119 -15.11 16.82 20.24
C LEU A 119 -15.96 15.73 19.59
N ASP A 120 -15.72 14.46 19.94
CA ASP A 120 -16.56 13.36 19.49
C ASP A 120 -17.94 13.52 20.13
N ASP A 121 -18.95 13.80 19.30
CA ASP A 121 -20.34 14.05 19.72
C ASP A 121 -21.03 12.77 20.25
N ASP A 122 -20.32 11.64 20.27
CA ASP A 122 -20.79 10.32 20.67
C ASP A 122 -20.17 9.91 22.03
N ALA A 123 -20.52 10.65 23.08
CA ALA A 123 -20.47 10.08 24.43
C ALA A 123 -21.55 8.99 24.52
N GLU A 124 -21.26 7.79 24.01
CA GLU A 124 -22.04 6.62 24.34
C GLU A 124 -21.93 6.40 25.86
N ASP A 125 -23.10 6.42 26.49
CA ASP A 125 -23.31 6.20 27.92
C ASP A 125 -22.81 4.78 28.29
N PRO A 126 -21.77 4.61 29.12
CA PRO A 126 -21.24 3.28 29.46
C PRO A 126 -22.18 2.46 30.36
N ASP A 127 -23.35 2.98 30.74
CA ASP A 127 -24.33 2.33 31.62
C ASP A 127 -25.59 1.80 30.87
N LEU A 128 -25.47 1.42 29.60
CA LEU A 128 -26.51 0.62 28.92
C LEU A 128 -26.10 -0.86 28.84
N ASP A 129 -26.23 -1.55 29.97
CA ASP A 129 -26.50 -2.98 30.02
C ASP A 129 -27.93 -3.26 29.49
N ASP A 130 -28.25 -2.84 28.26
CA ASP A 130 -29.42 -3.31 27.53
C ASP A 130 -28.93 -4.34 26.51
N PHE A 131 -29.18 -5.59 26.83
CA PHE A 131 -28.97 -6.76 25.98
C PHE A 131 -30.01 -6.72 24.85
N GLY A 132 -29.94 -5.67 24.02
CA GLY A 132 -30.66 -5.51 22.78
C GLY A 132 -30.14 -6.54 21.80
N GLU A 133 -30.95 -7.56 21.59
CA GLU A 133 -30.73 -8.70 20.70
C GLU A 133 -30.76 -8.24 19.23
N ASP A 134 -29.83 -7.39 18.81
CA ASP A 134 -29.60 -7.04 17.40
C ASP A 134 -28.68 -8.09 16.77
N LEU A 135 -29.32 -9.24 16.51
CA LEU A 135 -28.89 -10.41 15.75
C LEU A 135 -28.63 -10.08 14.25
N ASP A 136 -27.82 -9.07 13.94
CA ASP A 136 -27.36 -8.80 12.58
C ASP A 136 -25.86 -8.41 12.47
N THR A 137 -25.12 -8.40 13.58
CA THR A 137 -23.65 -8.29 13.58
C THR A 137 -22.94 -9.56 13.09
N GLY A 138 -23.68 -10.65 12.85
CA GLY A 138 -23.15 -11.89 12.29
C GLY A 138 -22.56 -11.74 10.88
N GLY A 139 -23.05 -10.80 10.07
CA GLY A 139 -22.58 -10.59 8.70
C GLY A 139 -21.13 -10.07 8.63
N VAL A 140 -20.79 -9.07 9.44
CA VAL A 140 -19.45 -8.43 9.42
C VAL A 140 -18.36 -9.39 9.90
N VAL A 141 -18.66 -10.24 10.90
CA VAL A 141 -17.73 -11.27 11.39
C VAL A 141 -17.59 -12.42 10.38
N LEU A 142 -18.67 -12.79 9.68
CA LEU A 142 -18.60 -13.81 8.61
C LEU A 142 -17.76 -13.32 7.42
N ASP A 143 -17.89 -12.05 7.03
CA ASP A 143 -17.11 -11.46 5.94
C ASP A 143 -15.62 -11.37 6.30
N ASP A 144 -15.29 -11.02 7.55
CA ASP A 144 -13.90 -11.03 8.05
C ASP A 144 -13.29 -12.45 8.00
N LEU A 145 -14.08 -13.46 8.36
CA LEU A 145 -13.61 -14.84 8.32
C LEU A 145 -13.47 -15.35 6.87
N ASN A 146 -14.38 -14.95 5.99
CA ASN A 146 -14.40 -15.38 4.59
C ASN A 146 -13.17 -14.86 3.82
N TRP A 147 -12.76 -13.61 4.02
CA TRP A 147 -11.54 -13.11 3.34
C TRP A 147 -10.27 -13.80 3.85
N ARG A 148 -10.19 -14.16 5.14
CA ARG A 148 -9.05 -14.90 5.69
C ARG A 148 -8.95 -16.30 5.08
N VAL A 149 -10.09 -16.98 4.96
CA VAL A 149 -10.17 -18.30 4.32
C VAL A 149 -9.81 -18.21 2.85
N GLU A 150 -10.35 -17.24 2.11
CA GLU A 150 -10.03 -17.08 0.68
C GLU A 150 -8.57 -16.69 0.46
N LYS A 151 -7.99 -15.85 1.34
CA LYS A 151 -6.56 -15.52 1.32
C LYS A 151 -5.71 -16.77 1.49
N LEU A 152 -5.97 -17.58 2.51
CA LEU A 152 -5.23 -18.83 2.74
C LEU A 152 -5.33 -19.78 1.54
N ARG A 153 -6.54 -19.91 0.99
CA ARG A 153 -6.80 -20.71 -0.22
C ARG A 153 -6.02 -20.18 -1.43
N LEU A 154 -5.95 -18.86 -1.63
CA LEU A 154 -5.19 -18.25 -2.73
C LEU A 154 -3.68 -18.43 -2.53
N GLU A 155 -3.17 -18.31 -1.31
CA GLU A 155 -1.76 -18.54 -0.97
C GLU A 155 -1.37 -20.00 -1.20
N GLU A 156 -2.21 -20.94 -0.80
CA GLU A 156 -2.02 -22.36 -1.07
C GLU A 156 -2.05 -22.63 -2.59
N GLN A 157 -3.05 -22.08 -3.31
CA GLN A 157 -3.11 -22.22 -4.76
C GLN A 157 -1.89 -21.63 -5.46
N ASN A 158 -1.37 -20.49 -5.00
CA ASN A 158 -0.18 -19.87 -5.56
C ASN A 158 1.07 -20.72 -5.29
N THR A 159 1.22 -21.23 -4.07
CA THR A 159 2.31 -22.14 -3.69
C THR A 159 2.25 -23.42 -4.51
N GLN A 160 1.06 -24.00 -4.67
CA GLN A 160 0.84 -25.17 -5.51
C GLN A 160 1.19 -24.90 -6.97
N ARG A 161 0.84 -23.72 -7.51
CA ARG A 161 1.23 -23.32 -8.88
C ARG A 161 2.74 -23.20 -9.03
N PHE A 162 3.42 -22.62 -8.04
CA PHE A 162 4.87 -22.50 -8.03
C PHE A 162 5.54 -23.88 -7.99
N LEU A 163 5.09 -24.77 -7.10
CA LEU A 163 5.62 -26.14 -6.99
C LEU A 163 5.32 -27.02 -8.21
N LYS A 164 4.14 -26.84 -8.84
CA LYS A 164 3.77 -27.55 -10.08
C LYS A 164 4.50 -26.99 -11.31
N SER A 165 4.99 -25.75 -11.25
CA SER A 165 5.71 -25.16 -12.37
C SER A 165 7.02 -25.88 -12.60
N LYS A 166 7.30 -26.23 -13.87
CA LYS A 166 8.56 -26.84 -14.23
C LYS A 166 9.70 -25.84 -13.99
N PRO A 167 10.87 -26.29 -13.48
CA PRO A 167 12.04 -25.44 -13.37
C PRO A 167 12.37 -24.79 -14.72
N ARG A 168 12.60 -23.47 -14.73
CA ARG A 168 13.06 -22.75 -15.91
C ARG A 168 14.58 -22.74 -15.91
N PHE A 169 15.19 -23.55 -16.76
CA PHE A 169 16.64 -23.59 -16.93
C PHE A 169 17.12 -22.53 -17.93
N LEU A 170 18.39 -22.16 -17.83
CA LEU A 170 19.04 -21.25 -18.79
C LEU A 170 19.13 -21.88 -20.19
N PRO A 171 19.17 -21.07 -21.26
CA PRO A 171 19.55 -21.54 -22.59
C PRO A 171 20.93 -22.20 -22.59
N TYR A 172 21.16 -23.14 -23.51
CA TYR A 172 22.39 -23.94 -23.56
C TYR A 172 23.68 -23.11 -23.56
N ASP A 173 23.77 -22.08 -24.41
CA ASP A 173 24.98 -21.26 -24.52
C ASP A 173 25.27 -20.44 -23.25
N ASP A 174 24.24 -19.95 -22.57
CA ASP A 174 24.39 -19.21 -21.32
C ASP A 174 24.78 -20.16 -20.17
N CYS A 175 24.16 -21.34 -20.11
CA CYS A 175 24.53 -22.38 -19.15
C CYS A 175 25.99 -22.82 -19.34
N ARG A 176 26.42 -23.06 -20.58
CA ARG A 176 27.81 -23.40 -20.91
C ARG A 176 28.76 -22.30 -20.47
N ARG A 177 28.47 -21.05 -20.84
CA ARG A 177 29.31 -19.89 -20.46
C ARG A 177 29.44 -19.77 -18.94
N TRP A 178 28.35 -20.00 -18.22
CA TRP A 178 28.35 -20.01 -16.76
C TRP A 178 29.29 -21.11 -16.24
N VAL A 179 29.14 -22.36 -16.70
CA VAL A 179 29.99 -23.47 -16.26
C VAL A 179 31.47 -23.22 -16.56
N GLN A 180 31.80 -22.71 -17.74
CA GLN A 180 33.18 -22.42 -18.14
C GLN A 180 33.80 -21.25 -17.38
N ALA A 181 33.00 -20.24 -17.00
CA ALA A 181 33.46 -19.09 -16.23
C ALA A 181 33.94 -19.45 -14.82
N TRP A 182 33.49 -20.59 -14.27
CA TRP A 182 33.95 -21.11 -12.98
C TRP A 182 35.33 -21.77 -13.02
N GLY A 183 36.10 -21.55 -14.10
CA GLY A 183 37.54 -21.83 -14.11
C GLY A 183 37.90 -23.30 -14.27
N GLN A 184 37.19 -24.04 -15.12
CA GLN A 184 37.46 -25.47 -15.39
C GLN A 184 37.46 -26.35 -14.13
N ARG A 185 36.63 -26.02 -13.13
CA ARG A 185 36.48 -26.81 -11.90
C ARG A 185 36.11 -28.28 -12.15
N TRP A 186 35.53 -28.57 -13.31
CA TRP A 186 35.13 -29.90 -13.73
C TRP A 186 35.72 -30.19 -15.10
N GLU A 187 36.54 -31.24 -15.18
CA GLU A 187 37.17 -31.67 -16.43
C GLU A 187 36.36 -32.76 -17.13
N THR A 188 35.69 -33.60 -16.33
CA THR A 188 34.92 -34.75 -16.78
C THR A 188 33.47 -34.71 -16.31
N ALA A 189 32.62 -35.48 -16.99
CA ALA A 189 31.22 -35.66 -16.58
C ALA A 189 31.09 -36.21 -15.15
N LYS A 190 32.04 -37.06 -14.74
CA LYS A 190 32.06 -37.65 -13.39
C LYS A 190 32.33 -36.60 -12.31
N ASP A 191 33.19 -35.63 -12.58
CA ASP A 191 33.46 -34.54 -11.64
C ASP A 191 32.23 -33.67 -11.44
N TRP A 192 31.48 -33.44 -12.52
CA TRP A 192 30.18 -32.75 -12.47
C TRP A 192 29.17 -33.52 -11.62
N GLU A 193 29.01 -34.83 -11.85
CA GLU A 193 28.09 -35.67 -11.07
C GLU A 193 28.47 -35.72 -9.59
N ASN A 194 29.76 -35.87 -9.28
CA ASN A 194 30.26 -35.85 -7.91
C ASN A 194 29.94 -34.51 -7.24
N TRP A 195 30.09 -33.39 -7.96
CA TRP A 195 29.75 -32.07 -7.46
C TRP A 195 28.25 -31.91 -7.16
N ILE A 196 27.39 -32.41 -8.04
CA ILE A 196 25.94 -32.45 -7.80
C ILE A 196 25.62 -33.33 -6.58
N ALA A 197 26.29 -34.49 -6.43
CA ALA A 197 26.08 -35.42 -5.33
C ALA A 197 26.53 -34.86 -3.97
N MET A 198 27.57 -34.01 -3.95
CA MET A 198 28.05 -33.33 -2.74
C MET A 198 27.04 -32.29 -2.19
N GLY A 199 25.97 -31.99 -2.93
CA GLY A 199 24.91 -31.09 -2.46
C GLY A 199 25.35 -29.64 -2.34
N GLU A 200 26.46 -29.26 -2.99
CA GLU A 200 26.91 -27.86 -3.00
C GLU A 200 25.84 -26.99 -3.65
N LYS A 201 25.66 -25.76 -3.12
CA LYS A 201 24.53 -24.87 -3.43
C LYS A 201 24.49 -24.49 -4.92
N ARG A 202 23.84 -25.34 -5.72
CA ARG A 202 23.68 -25.18 -7.16
C ARG A 202 22.78 -23.97 -7.43
N ASN A 203 23.13 -23.20 -8.45
CA ASN A 203 22.22 -22.23 -9.02
C ASN A 203 20.93 -22.94 -9.51
N SER A 204 19.75 -22.43 -9.15
CA SER A 204 18.46 -23.01 -9.51
C SER A 204 18.26 -23.12 -11.04
N TYR A 205 18.94 -22.28 -11.82
CA TYR A 205 18.79 -22.21 -13.27
C TYR A 205 19.66 -23.19 -14.07
N ILE A 206 20.55 -23.93 -13.41
CA ILE A 206 21.45 -24.88 -14.09
C ILE A 206 20.88 -26.29 -13.92
N PRO A 207 20.59 -27.06 -14.98
CA PRO A 207 20.07 -28.42 -14.85
C PRO A 207 21.10 -29.37 -14.21
N SER A 208 20.65 -30.33 -13.40
CA SER A 208 21.54 -31.34 -12.77
C SER A 208 22.12 -32.28 -13.81
N ARG A 209 21.30 -32.63 -14.81
CA ARG A 209 21.60 -33.50 -15.94
C ARG A 209 21.49 -32.70 -17.23
N PRO A 210 22.50 -31.86 -17.54
CA PRO A 210 22.47 -30.99 -18.72
C PRO A 210 22.44 -31.79 -20.03
N ASP A 211 23.06 -32.96 -20.03
CA ASP A 211 23.06 -33.92 -21.14
C ASP A 211 21.64 -34.37 -21.51
N GLU A 212 20.81 -34.76 -20.55
CA GLU A 212 19.42 -35.14 -20.80
C GLU A 212 18.57 -33.93 -21.17
N TYR A 213 18.66 -32.85 -20.38
CA TYR A 213 17.82 -31.68 -20.57
C TYR A 213 18.05 -31.04 -21.95
N TYR A 214 19.30 -30.71 -22.30
CA TYR A 214 19.62 -30.15 -23.61
C TYR A 214 19.61 -31.19 -24.72
N GLY A 215 19.74 -32.48 -24.39
CA GLY A 215 19.59 -33.59 -25.32
C GLY A 215 18.16 -33.68 -25.87
N THR A 216 17.15 -33.59 -24.99
CA THR A 216 15.74 -33.55 -25.42
C THR A 216 15.41 -32.33 -26.29
N LEU A 217 16.14 -31.23 -26.12
CA LEU A 217 16.02 -30.01 -26.92
C LEU A 217 16.84 -30.04 -28.23
N GLY A 218 17.69 -31.06 -28.44
CA GLY A 218 18.60 -31.12 -29.59
C GLY A 218 19.72 -30.09 -29.59
N GLN A 219 19.97 -29.43 -28.44
CA GLN A 219 21.01 -28.40 -28.28
C GLN A 219 22.32 -28.95 -27.72
N TRP A 220 22.33 -30.20 -27.27
CA TRP A 220 23.48 -30.83 -26.64
C TRP A 220 24.59 -31.14 -27.64
N LYS A 221 25.79 -30.59 -27.39
CA LYS A 221 26.99 -30.79 -28.22
C LYS A 221 28.04 -31.72 -27.58
N GLY A 222 27.72 -32.34 -26.45
CA GLY A 222 28.62 -33.20 -25.68
C GLY A 222 29.31 -32.50 -24.50
N TRP A 223 29.85 -33.34 -23.61
CA TRP A 223 30.49 -32.90 -22.36
C TRP A 223 31.73 -32.05 -22.59
N GLU A 224 32.55 -32.37 -23.59
CA GLU A 224 33.77 -31.62 -23.92
C GLU A 224 33.46 -30.14 -24.24
N HIS A 225 32.43 -29.90 -25.06
CA HIS A 225 32.00 -28.56 -25.42
C HIS A 225 31.31 -27.85 -24.25
N PHE A 226 30.57 -28.58 -23.40
CA PHE A 226 29.88 -28.03 -22.25
C PHE A 226 30.86 -27.57 -21.15
N LEU A 227 31.83 -28.42 -20.79
CA LEU A 227 32.82 -28.14 -19.74
C LEU A 227 33.98 -27.27 -20.23
N GLY A 228 34.21 -27.22 -21.55
CA GLY A 228 35.35 -26.50 -22.13
C GLY A 228 36.67 -27.25 -21.94
N SER A 229 36.63 -28.58 -21.88
CA SER A 229 37.82 -29.43 -21.80
C SER A 229 38.64 -29.22 -23.08
N ARG A 230 39.88 -28.72 -22.92
CA ARG A 230 40.78 -28.49 -24.05
C ARG A 230 41.22 -29.85 -24.56
N LYS A 231 40.94 -30.19 -25.84
CA LYS A 231 41.61 -31.32 -26.48
C LYS A 231 43.09 -31.00 -26.58
N SER A 232 43.92 -31.65 -25.78
CA SER A 232 45.37 -31.66 -25.97
C SER A 232 45.63 -32.23 -27.37
N LYS A 233 46.04 -31.38 -28.32
CA LYS A 233 46.47 -31.81 -29.65
C LYS A 233 47.88 -32.41 -29.56
N ASP A 234 48.06 -33.48 -28.80
CA ASP A 234 49.36 -34.15 -28.71
C ASP A 234 49.19 -35.60 -29.18
N GLY A 235 49.74 -35.90 -30.36
CA GLY A 235 49.85 -37.28 -30.83
C GLY A 235 49.68 -37.56 -32.34
N LYS A 236 49.98 -36.64 -33.25
CA LYS A 236 50.48 -37.06 -34.57
C LYS A 236 51.98 -37.27 -34.45
N ASN A 237 52.40 -38.49 -34.11
CA ASN A 237 53.76 -38.93 -34.40
C ASN A 237 53.68 -39.93 -35.56
N GLU A 238 53.52 -39.38 -36.77
CA GLU A 238 53.83 -40.09 -38.01
C GLU A 238 55.35 -40.19 -38.10
N THR A 239 55.94 -41.30 -37.64
CA THR A 239 57.29 -41.69 -38.08
C THR A 239 57.13 -42.74 -39.17
N ASN A 240 56.87 -42.24 -40.39
CA ASN A 240 57.36 -42.87 -41.61
C ASN A 240 58.84 -42.53 -41.77
N ASN A 241 59.71 -43.53 -41.91
CA ASN A 241 60.70 -43.65 -42.99
C ASN A 241 61.74 -44.72 -42.67
N ASP A 242 61.64 -45.82 -43.40
CA ASP A 242 62.69 -46.42 -44.24
C ASP A 242 64.14 -45.96 -44.02
N LYS A 243 64.98 -46.85 -43.49
CA LYS A 243 66.19 -47.39 -44.15
C LYS A 243 66.90 -48.44 -43.30
#